data_AF-A0A3N5MTY2-F1
#
_entry.id   AF-A0A3N5MTY2-F1
#
_cell.length_a   1.000
_cell.length_b   1.000
_cell.length_c   1.000
_cell.angle_alpha   90.00
_cell.angle_beta   90.00
_cell.angle_gamma   90.00
#
_symmetry.space_group_name_H-M   'P 1'
#
loop_
_entity.id
_entity.type
_entity.pdbx_description
1 polymer ?
#
loop_
_entity_poly.entity_id
_entity_poly.type
_entity_poly.pdbx_seq_one_letter_code
_entity_poly.pdbx_strand_id
1 'polypeptide(L)' 'NVRAIPVRQVHVAGEASVQVWLAADQPHLPVRIRFLDRNGKMTAEQVASKIEFDGA' A
#
# COMPACT_ATOMS: atom_id res chain seq x y z
N ASN A 1 -0.99 -16.36 2.82
CA ASN A 1 -2.00 -15.48 2.21
C ASN A 1 -2.46 -14.47 3.24
N VAL A 2 -2.03 -13.20 3.12
CA VAL A 2 -2.42 -12.12 4.04
C VAL A 2 -3.70 -11.46 3.50
N ARG A 3 -4.74 -11.35 4.34
CA ARG A 3 -5.95 -10.58 4.01
C ARG A 3 -5.62 -9.09 4.11
N ALA A 4 -6.07 -8.30 3.14
CA ALA A 4 -5.69 -6.88 3.06
C ALA A 4 -6.86 -5.98 2.66
N ILE A 5 -6.86 -4.75 3.19
CA ILE A 5 -7.81 -3.69 2.88
C ILE A 5 -7.10 -2.65 2.00
N PRO A 6 -7.60 -2.34 0.79
CA PRO A 6 -7.03 -1.30 -0.05
C PRO A 6 -7.35 0.09 0.51
N VAL A 7 -6.30 0.85 0.83
CA VAL A 7 -6.37 2.29 1.13
C VAL A 7 -5.81 3.04 -0.07
N ARG A 8 -6.70 3.59 -0.90
CA ARG A 8 -6.32 4.36 -2.08
C ARG A 8 -6.40 5.85 -1.76
N GLN A 9 -5.29 6.57 -1.87
CA GLN A 9 -5.35 8.02 -2.01
C GLN A 9 -6.03 8.34 -3.35
N VAL A 10 -7.09 9.17 -3.33
CA VAL A 10 -7.78 9.59 -4.55
C VAL A 10 -6.78 10.33 -5.42
N HIS A 11 -6.50 9.79 -6.60
CA HIS A 11 -5.56 10.36 -7.54
C HIS A 11 -6.06 11.73 -8.02
N VAL A 12 -5.25 12.76 -7.88
CA VAL A 12 -5.47 14.08 -8.46
C VAL A 12 -4.71 14.15 -9.78
N ALA A 13 -5.39 14.55 -10.85
CA ALA A 13 -4.80 14.59 -12.19
C ALA A 13 -3.56 15.48 -12.22
N GLY A 14 -2.45 14.96 -12.76
CA GLY A 14 -1.18 15.68 -12.85
C GLY A 14 -0.25 15.50 -11.64
N GLU A 15 -0.68 14.79 -10.61
CA GLU A 15 0.13 14.50 -9.41
C GLU A 15 0.56 13.04 -9.34
N ALA A 16 1.79 12.80 -8.87
CA ALA A 16 2.21 11.46 -8.51
C ALA A 16 1.43 11.00 -7.27
N SER A 17 1.17 9.71 -7.14
CA SER A 17 0.33 9.20 -6.05
C SER A 17 0.79 7.84 -5.55
N VAL A 18 0.28 7.44 -4.38
CA VAL A 18 0.58 6.16 -3.75
C VAL A 18 -0.71 5.40 -3.47
N GLN A 19 -0.70 4.10 -3.72
CA GLN A 19 -1.74 3.18 -3.27
C GLN A 19 -1.16 2.28 -2.18
N VAL A 20 -1.84 2.17 -1.05
CA VAL A 20 -1.39 1.38 0.10
C VAL A 20 -2.42 0.30 0.39
N TRP A 21 -1.99 -0.92 0.64
CA TRP A 21 -2.84 -1.97 1.19
C TRP A 21 -2.39 -2.24 2.61
N LEU A 22 -3.34 -2.24 3.54
CA LEU A 22 -3.09 -2.55 4.94
C LEU A 22 -3.52 -3.99 5.22
N ALA A 23 -2.85 -4.67 6.15
CA ALA A 23 -3.32 -5.93 6.69
C ALA A 23 -4.74 -5.76 7.25
N ALA A 24 -5.58 -6.78 7.05
CA ALA A 24 -6.94 -6.76 7.57
C ALA A 24 -6.98 -6.87 9.10
N ASP A 25 -5.97 -7.50 9.69
CA ASP A 25 -5.85 -7.68 11.15
C ASP A 25 -5.11 -6.48 11.78
N GLN A 26 -5.44 -6.15 13.02
CA GLN A 26 -4.72 -5.11 13.77
C GLN A 26 -3.24 -5.50 13.96
N PRO A 27 -2.30 -4.55 13.84
CA PRO A 27 -2.51 -3.09 13.81
C PRO A 27 -2.63 -2.49 12.39
N HIS A 28 -3.14 -3.23 11.41
CA HIS A 28 -3.34 -2.79 10.03
C HIS A 28 -2.06 -2.31 9.34
N LEU A 29 -1.00 -3.12 9.43
CA LEU A 29 0.31 -2.78 8.87
C LEU A 29 0.30 -2.73 7.34
N PRO A 30 1.07 -1.84 6.69
CA PRO A 30 1.20 -1.83 5.23
C PRO A 30 1.79 -3.14 4.70
N VAL A 31 1.05 -3.83 3.83
CA VAL A 31 1.47 -5.11 3.21
C VAL A 31 1.87 -4.93 1.75
N ARG A 32 1.39 -3.86 1.10
CA ARG A 32 1.75 -3.50 -0.27
C ARG A 32 1.68 -1.98 -0.44
N ILE A 33 2.61 -1.44 -1.20
CA ILE A 33 2.64 -0.04 -1.60
C ILE A 33 2.92 0.01 -3.11
N ARG A 34 2.14 0.78 -3.86
CA ARG A 34 2.40 1.09 -5.27
C ARG A 34 2.60 2.56 -5.46
N PHE A 35 3.62 2.92 -6.23
CA PHE A 35 3.91 4.28 -6.65
C PHE A 35 3.40 4.47 -8.07
N LEU A 36 2.64 5.54 -8.27
CA LEU A 36 2.07 5.90 -9.56
C LEU A 36 2.63 7.24 -10.00
N ASP A 37 2.98 7.35 -11.28
CA ASP A 37 3.32 8.64 -11.88
C ASP A 37 2.08 9.55 -12.04
N ARG A 38 2.31 10.73 -12.63
CA ARG A 38 1.30 11.75 -12.87
C ARG A 38 0.19 11.33 -13.84
N ASN A 39 0.39 10.24 -14.58
CA ASN A 39 -0.57 9.66 -15.50
C ASN A 39 -1.30 8.44 -14.88
N GLY A 40 -1.04 8.14 -13.60
CA GLY A 40 -1.56 6.97 -12.92
C GLY A 40 -0.87 5.66 -13.30
N LYS A 41 0.24 5.69 -14.06
CA LYS A 41 1.00 4.50 -14.42
C LYS A 41 1.87 4.07 -13.25
N MET A 42 1.87 2.78 -12.94
CA MET A 42 2.72 2.23 -11.89
C MET A 42 4.20 2.34 -12.28
N THR A 43 5.01 2.94 -11.41
CA THR A 43 6.46 3.10 -11.58
C THR A 43 7.26 2.19 -10.66
N ALA A 44 6.71 1.86 -9.48
CA ALA A 44 7.34 0.96 -8.52
C ALA A 44 6.30 0.25 -7.65
N GLU A 45 6.68 -0.91 -7.11
CA GLU A 45 5.91 -1.68 -6.14
C GLU A 45 6.82 -2.17 -5.01
N GLN A 46 6.33 -2.06 -3.78
CA GLN A 46 6.92 -2.68 -2.60
C GLN A 46 5.89 -3.64 -1.99
N VAL A 47 6.32 -4.87 -1.74
CA VAL A 47 5.48 -5.92 -1.14
C VAL A 47 6.21 -6.49 0.07
N ALA A 48 5.53 -6.54 1.21
CA ALA A 48 6.07 -7.21 2.38
C ALA A 48 6.02 -8.74 2.16
N SER A 49 7.17 -9.41 2.27
CA SER A 49 7.25 -10.87 2.20
C SER A 49 6.90 -11.54 3.53
N LYS A 50 7.24 -10.88 4.65
CA LYS A 50 6.95 -11.30 6.02
C LYS A 50 6.77 -10.05 6.88
N ILE A 51 5.80 -10.09 7.79
CA ILE A 51 5.58 -9.07 8.81
C ILE A 51 5.51 -9.79 10.14
N GLU A 52 6.38 -9.41 11.07
CA GLU A 52 6.34 -9.84 12.46
C GLU A 52 6.11 -8.60 13.31
N PHE A 53 5.17 -8.70 14.24
CA PHE A 53 4.83 -7.61 15.14
C PHE A 53 5.13 -8.07 16.57
N ASP A 54 6.27 -7.63 17.08
CA ASP A 54 6.70 -7.87 18.46
C ASP A 54 6.02 -6.85 19.39
N GLY A 55 4.68 -6.92 19.50
CA GLY A 55 3.91 -6.03 20.34
C GLY A 55 4.42 -6.00 21.79
N ALA A 56 4.34 -4.81 22.42
CA ALA A 56 4.53 -4.62 23.86
C ALA A 56 3.21 -4.81 24.63
#